data_AF-A0A101NZJ3-F1
#
_entry.id   AF-A0A101NZJ3-F1
#
_cell.length_a   1.000
_cell.length_b   1.000
_cell.length_c   1.000
_cell.angle_alpha   90.00
_cell.angle_beta   90.00
_cell.angle_gamma   90.00
#
_symmetry.space_group_name_H-M   'P 1'
#
loop_
_entity.id
_entity.type
_entity.pdbx_description
1 polymer ?
#
loop_
_entity_poly.entity_id
_entity_poly.type
_entity_poly.pdbx_seq_one_letter_code
_entity_poly.pdbx_strand_id
1 'polypeptide(L)'
;MSLADFKEEAGLPTADREPYRLWSYDLDATDLYIPRLKPGQQRWFAAVTRTGSTKQYARVLVMAENAKAKRWEMVAAVDIDDPQQLPKITLDKDGYATALDASSTSLSAPISVLRTAVGDNFATGGEKTGKQVFTSTEASRRQIKVHDQTIHKFGTRGTTQFTPADPEFPQAYALKTNTGALVVFSHTHTQHDSVTAPGLEIVPDKQDRAWLDGPGPAFTYTFTCSDIASVPSAPKPSSLLGYGCRRTDAKAAVPDFHL
;
A
#
# COMPACT_ATOMS: atom_id res chain seq x y z
N MET A 1 -9.12 11.46 -2.40
CA MET A 1 -10.25 10.54 -2.26
C MET A 1 -10.32 9.75 -3.55
N SER A 2 -10.19 8.43 -3.48
CA SER A 2 -10.30 7.52 -4.62
C SER A 2 -11.77 7.30 -5.00
N LEU A 3 -12.04 6.67 -6.15
CA LEU A 3 -13.41 6.26 -6.50
C LEU A 3 -13.98 5.24 -5.51
N ALA A 4 -13.13 4.36 -4.98
CA ALA A 4 -13.51 3.39 -3.95
C ALA A 4 -13.93 4.10 -2.65
N ASP A 5 -13.21 5.14 -2.24
CA ASP A 5 -13.57 5.94 -1.06
C ASP A 5 -14.96 6.59 -1.24
N PHE A 6 -15.26 7.13 -2.43
CA PHE A 6 -16.58 7.70 -2.72
C PHE A 6 -17.69 6.64 -2.69
N LYS A 7 -17.42 5.45 -3.24
CA LYS A 7 -18.37 4.33 -3.21
C LYS A 7 -18.63 3.89 -1.77
N GLU A 8 -17.58 3.73 -0.98
CA GLU A 8 -17.68 3.33 0.43
C GLU A 8 -18.48 4.37 1.24
N GLU A 9 -18.13 5.65 1.14
CA GLU A 9 -18.84 6.73 1.83
C GLU A 9 -20.30 6.83 1.40
N ALA A 10 -20.59 6.71 0.10
CA ALA A 10 -21.95 6.74 -0.43
C ALA A 10 -22.79 5.53 0.03
N GLY A 11 -22.16 4.36 0.18
CA GLY A 11 -22.79 3.12 0.62
C GLY A 11 -23.06 3.07 2.13
N LEU A 12 -22.36 3.86 2.95
CA LEU A 12 -22.60 3.92 4.39
C LEU A 12 -23.86 4.74 4.75
N PRO A 13 -24.65 4.30 5.75
CA PRO A 13 -25.68 5.13 6.36
C PRO A 13 -25.08 6.44 6.88
N THR A 14 -25.82 7.55 6.80
CA THR A 14 -25.32 8.88 7.21
C THR A 14 -24.78 8.91 8.65
N ALA A 15 -25.40 8.16 9.56
CA ALA A 15 -24.97 8.06 10.96
C ALA A 15 -23.64 7.32 11.15
N ASP A 16 -23.20 6.53 10.16
CA ASP A 16 -21.95 5.76 10.18
C ASP A 16 -20.85 6.44 9.34
N ARG A 17 -21.13 7.59 8.70
CA ARG A 17 -20.12 8.36 7.94
C ARG A 17 -19.26 9.19 8.89
N GLU A 18 -17.96 9.04 8.77
CA GLU A 18 -17.01 9.92 9.47
C GLU A 18 -17.08 11.34 8.87
N PRO A 19 -17.17 12.40 9.71
CA PRO A 19 -17.23 13.75 9.20
C PRO A 19 -15.92 14.09 8.46
N TYR A 20 -16.06 14.60 7.24
CA TYR A 20 -14.92 15.05 6.45
C TYR A 20 -14.16 16.15 7.22
N ARG A 21 -12.89 15.89 7.51
CA ARG A 21 -11.99 16.87 8.08
C ARG A 21 -11.19 17.50 6.95
N LEU A 22 -11.33 18.82 6.79
CA LEU A 22 -10.44 19.61 5.95
C LEU A 22 -9.00 19.39 6.43
N TRP A 23 -8.13 19.09 5.48
CA TRP A 23 -6.71 18.92 5.73
C TRP A 23 -5.93 19.65 4.65
N SER A 24 -4.77 20.17 5.04
CA SER A 24 -3.81 20.80 4.13
C SER A 24 -2.41 20.38 4.52
N TYR A 25 -1.51 20.35 3.54
CA TYR A 25 -0.09 20.20 3.81
C TYR A 25 0.52 21.55 4.18
N ASP A 26 1.46 21.52 5.12
CA ASP A 26 2.35 22.65 5.36
C ASP A 26 3.35 22.71 4.20
N LEU A 27 3.16 23.68 3.31
CA LEU A 27 3.99 23.86 2.12
C LEU A 27 5.43 24.27 2.48
N ASP A 28 5.62 24.96 3.61
CA ASP A 28 6.94 25.37 4.10
C ASP A 28 7.73 24.20 4.69
N ALA A 29 7.03 23.09 5.01
CA ALA A 29 7.61 21.85 5.52
C ALA A 29 7.60 20.71 4.49
N THR A 30 7.51 21.03 3.20
CA THR A 30 7.44 20.06 2.10
C THR A 30 8.71 20.07 1.24
N ASP A 31 9.36 18.91 1.12
CA ASP A 31 10.45 18.71 0.15
C ASP A 31 9.88 18.23 -1.18
N LEU A 32 10.28 18.86 -2.30
CA LEU A 32 9.86 18.48 -3.64
C LEU A 32 11.00 17.83 -4.42
N TYR A 33 10.74 16.67 -5.02
CA TYR A 33 11.71 15.88 -5.78
C TYR A 33 11.22 15.70 -7.22
N ILE A 34 11.78 16.50 -8.13
CA ILE A 34 11.49 16.43 -9.56
C ILE A 34 12.61 15.63 -10.23
N PRO A 35 12.33 14.44 -10.78
CA PRO A 35 13.33 13.67 -11.49
C PRO A 35 13.68 14.29 -12.85
N ARG A 36 14.93 14.14 -13.29
CA ARG A 36 15.25 14.30 -14.71
C ARG A 36 14.70 13.13 -15.50
N LEU A 37 13.80 13.44 -16.43
CA LEU A 37 13.14 12.45 -17.27
C LEU A 37 13.60 12.63 -18.72
N LYS A 38 13.93 11.50 -19.36
CA LYS A 38 14.23 11.43 -20.78
C LYS A 38 12.96 11.61 -21.60
N PRO A 39 13.05 12.07 -22.86
CA PRO A 39 11.91 12.11 -23.77
C PRO A 39 11.20 10.75 -23.83
N GLY A 40 9.86 10.78 -23.75
CA GLY A 40 9.02 9.57 -23.75
C GLY A 40 8.81 8.92 -22.38
N GLN A 41 9.53 9.32 -21.33
CA GLN A 41 9.24 8.85 -19.96
C GLN A 41 8.01 9.58 -19.40
N GLN A 42 7.20 8.85 -18.62
CA GLN A 42 6.07 9.43 -17.89
C GLN A 42 6.56 10.55 -16.98
N ARG A 43 5.90 11.71 -17.02
CA ARG A 43 6.19 12.80 -16.10
C ARG A 43 5.64 12.49 -14.72
N TRP A 44 6.48 12.61 -13.70
CA TRP A 44 6.09 12.43 -12.31
C TRP A 44 7.02 13.23 -11.40
N PHE A 45 6.59 13.47 -10.16
CA PHE A 45 7.43 13.98 -9.08
C PHE A 45 6.96 13.40 -7.75
N ALA A 46 7.83 13.44 -6.74
CA ALA A 46 7.46 13.10 -5.38
C ALA A 46 7.53 14.32 -4.47
N ALA A 47 6.69 14.34 -3.44
CA ALA A 47 6.76 15.32 -2.37
C ALA A 47 6.80 14.60 -1.02
N VAL A 48 7.69 15.04 -0.13
CA VAL A 48 7.73 14.60 1.27
C VAL A 48 7.17 15.72 2.11
N THR A 49 5.94 15.56 2.57
CA THR A 49 5.26 16.54 3.45
C THR A 49 5.51 16.18 4.90
N ARG A 50 5.71 17.17 5.77
CA ARG A 50 5.84 16.95 7.22
C ARG A 50 4.85 17.78 8.01
N THR A 51 4.33 17.20 9.09
CA THR A 51 3.36 17.86 9.97
C THR A 51 3.64 17.58 11.44
N GLY A 52 2.98 18.33 12.32
CA GLY A 52 3.18 18.29 13.77
C GLY A 52 4.21 19.32 14.26
N SER A 53 4.14 19.67 15.54
CA SER A 53 4.98 20.72 16.14
C SER A 53 6.48 20.44 16.04
N THR A 54 6.87 19.17 15.92
CA THR A 54 8.27 18.74 15.75
C THR A 54 8.52 18.08 14.40
N LYS A 55 7.61 18.25 13.42
CA LYS A 55 7.67 17.62 12.09
C LYS A 55 7.80 16.09 12.16
N GLN A 56 7.21 15.49 13.20
CA GLN A 56 7.35 14.07 13.54
C GLN A 56 6.48 13.15 12.68
N TYR A 57 5.58 13.69 11.87
CA TYR A 57 4.81 12.93 10.90
C TYR A 57 5.30 13.27 9.51
N ALA A 58 5.51 12.26 8.67
CA ALA A 58 5.85 12.46 7.27
C ALA A 58 4.96 11.61 6.37
N ARG A 59 4.65 12.15 5.20
CA ARG A 59 3.94 11.46 4.13
C ARG A 59 4.66 11.69 2.82
N VAL A 60 4.76 10.63 2.03
CA VAL A 60 5.28 10.69 0.66
C VAL A 60 4.12 10.66 -0.31
N LEU A 61 4.08 11.66 -1.18
CA LEU A 61 3.11 11.78 -2.26
C LEU A 61 3.83 11.55 -3.58
N VAL A 62 3.19 10.83 -4.50
CA VAL A 62 3.64 10.75 -5.89
C VAL A 62 2.56 11.33 -6.78
N MET A 63 2.95 12.31 -7.58
CA MET A 63 2.12 12.92 -8.60
C MET A 63 2.64 12.47 -9.96
N ALA A 64 1.76 11.97 -10.82
CA ALA A 64 2.10 11.61 -12.19
C ALA A 64 1.19 12.35 -13.18
N GLU A 65 1.76 12.74 -14.32
CA GLU A 65 0.99 13.32 -15.41
C GLU A 65 0.25 12.20 -16.16
N ASN A 66 -1.06 12.31 -16.22
CA ASN A 66 -1.87 11.54 -17.14
C ASN A 66 -1.70 12.15 -18.53
N ALA A 67 -0.90 11.51 -19.38
CA ALA A 67 -0.56 12.02 -20.70
C ALA A 67 -1.80 12.23 -21.61
N LYS A 68 -2.86 11.42 -21.43
CA LYS A 68 -4.10 11.54 -22.22
C LYS A 68 -4.95 12.72 -21.75
N ALA A 69 -5.15 12.84 -20.45
CA ALA A 69 -5.97 13.89 -19.85
C ALA A 69 -5.22 15.21 -19.62
N LYS A 70 -3.89 15.23 -19.83
CA LYS A 70 -3.00 16.38 -19.58
C LYS A 70 -3.18 17.00 -18.21
N ARG A 71 -3.35 16.15 -17.19
CA ARG A 71 -3.55 16.56 -15.79
C ARG A 71 -2.64 15.78 -14.86
N TRP A 72 -2.27 16.40 -13.76
CA TRP A 72 -1.55 15.76 -12.68
C TRP A 72 -2.51 14.98 -11.78
N GLU A 73 -2.18 13.74 -11.50
CA GLU A 73 -2.95 12.85 -10.63
C GLU A 73 -2.06 12.38 -9.48
N MET A 74 -2.60 12.39 -8.27
CA MET A 74 -1.95 11.74 -7.13
C MET A 74 -2.09 10.23 -7.30
N VAL A 75 -0.98 9.56 -7.58
CA VAL A 75 -0.95 8.11 -7.86
C VAL A 75 -0.48 7.29 -6.66
N ALA A 76 0.08 7.94 -5.64
CA ALA A 76 0.35 7.35 -4.34
C ALA A 76 0.38 8.41 -3.24
N ALA A 77 -0.05 8.01 -2.04
CA ALA A 77 0.09 8.78 -0.81
C ALA A 77 0.32 7.81 0.35
N VAL A 78 1.52 7.82 0.93
CA VAL A 78 1.93 6.85 1.95
C VAL A 78 2.46 7.57 3.18
N ASP A 79 1.81 7.35 4.32
CA ASP A 79 2.30 7.78 5.62
C ASP A 79 3.53 6.96 6.01
N ILE A 80 4.53 7.64 6.55
CA ILE A 80 5.78 7.03 7.01
C ILE A 80 5.69 6.79 8.50
N ASP A 81 5.91 5.54 8.91
CA ASP A 81 5.80 5.13 10.31
C ASP A 81 6.91 5.76 11.17
N ASP A 82 8.12 5.85 10.62
CA ASP A 82 9.26 6.50 11.24
C ASP A 82 9.96 7.43 10.25
N PRO A 83 9.68 8.74 10.28
CA PRO A 83 10.30 9.71 9.37
C PRO A 83 11.82 9.77 9.46
N GLN A 84 12.46 9.30 10.54
CA GLN A 84 13.92 9.26 10.65
C GLN A 84 14.55 8.19 9.75
N GLN A 85 13.76 7.19 9.33
CA GLN A 85 14.20 6.13 8.42
C GLN A 85 14.09 6.53 6.93
N LEU A 86 13.54 7.70 6.61
CA LEU A 86 13.52 8.19 5.24
C LEU A 86 14.96 8.41 4.74
N PRO A 87 15.39 7.70 3.68
CA PRO A 87 16.73 7.87 3.14
C PRO A 87 16.85 9.23 2.45
N LYS A 88 18.06 9.81 2.49
CA LYS A 88 18.35 11.07 1.81
C LYS A 88 18.34 10.85 0.29
N ILE A 89 17.37 11.46 -0.39
CA ILE A 89 17.30 11.49 -1.85
C ILE A 89 18.47 12.32 -2.39
N THR A 90 19.13 11.80 -3.42
CA THR A 90 20.25 12.47 -4.07
C THR A 90 19.74 13.42 -5.14
N LEU A 91 20.19 14.67 -5.04
CA LEU A 91 19.96 15.71 -6.04
C LEU A 91 21.23 15.93 -6.86
N ASP A 92 21.06 16.34 -8.11
CA ASP A 92 22.16 16.85 -8.91
C ASP A 92 22.47 18.32 -8.61
N LYS A 93 23.48 18.87 -9.31
CA LYS A 93 23.95 20.25 -9.13
C LYS A 93 22.88 21.34 -9.37
N ASP A 94 21.81 21.01 -10.11
CA ASP A 94 20.73 21.94 -10.43
C ASP A 94 19.49 21.68 -9.55
N GLY A 95 19.60 20.79 -8.55
CA GLY A 95 18.53 20.47 -7.62
C GLY A 95 17.53 19.42 -8.10
N TYR A 96 17.78 18.74 -9.24
CA TYR A 96 16.89 17.68 -9.73
C TYR A 96 17.22 16.34 -9.11
N ALA A 97 16.20 15.54 -8.81
CA ALA A 97 16.39 14.16 -8.38
C ALA A 97 16.77 13.26 -9.57
N THR A 98 17.31 12.08 -9.26
CA THR A 98 17.56 11.03 -10.25
C THR A 98 16.50 9.94 -10.13
N ALA A 99 15.70 9.73 -11.18
CA ALA A 99 14.83 8.56 -11.26
C ALA A 99 15.66 7.29 -11.50
N LEU A 100 15.26 6.20 -10.86
CA LEU A 100 15.81 4.86 -11.09
C LEU A 100 14.72 3.94 -11.67
N ASP A 101 15.15 2.91 -12.38
CA ASP A 101 14.27 1.81 -12.75
C ASP A 101 14.09 0.89 -11.53
N ALA A 102 12.86 0.82 -11.00
CA ALA A 102 12.54 -0.02 -9.85
C ALA A 102 12.68 -1.53 -10.12
N SER A 103 12.72 -1.94 -11.39
CA SER A 103 12.99 -3.33 -11.80
C SER A 103 14.48 -3.65 -11.92
N SER A 104 15.35 -2.65 -11.75
CA SER A 104 16.80 -2.84 -11.90
C SER A 104 17.36 -3.82 -10.88
N THR A 105 18.19 -4.75 -11.38
CA THR A 105 19.00 -5.67 -10.56
C THR A 105 20.18 -4.99 -9.86
N SER A 106 20.39 -3.69 -10.08
CA SER A 106 21.34 -2.88 -9.30
C SER A 106 20.83 -2.54 -7.89
N LEU A 107 19.55 -2.80 -7.63
CA LEU A 107 18.94 -2.74 -6.30
C LEU A 107 18.92 -4.14 -5.68
N SER A 108 19.04 -4.21 -4.35
CA SER A 108 19.07 -5.48 -3.61
C SER A 108 17.78 -6.27 -3.73
N ALA A 109 16.65 -5.59 -3.95
CA ALA A 109 15.36 -6.16 -4.23
C ALA A 109 14.67 -5.39 -5.35
N PRO A 110 14.62 -5.93 -6.58
CA PRO A 110 13.76 -5.40 -7.63
C PRO A 110 12.29 -5.37 -7.21
N ILE A 111 11.48 -4.56 -7.89
CA ILE A 111 10.08 -4.36 -7.51
C ILE A 111 9.25 -5.65 -7.45
N SER A 112 9.52 -6.63 -8.30
CA SER A 112 8.85 -7.93 -8.24
C SER A 112 9.14 -8.67 -6.93
N VAL A 113 10.37 -8.61 -6.43
CA VAL A 113 10.78 -9.19 -5.15
C VAL A 113 10.08 -8.48 -3.98
N LEU A 114 10.00 -7.14 -4.03
CA LEU A 114 9.29 -6.36 -3.02
C LEU A 114 7.81 -6.72 -2.95
N ARG A 115 7.13 -6.81 -4.11
CA ARG A 115 5.71 -7.17 -4.18
C ARG A 115 5.44 -8.59 -3.68
N THR A 116 6.29 -9.55 -4.06
CA THR A 116 6.21 -10.93 -3.56
C THR A 116 6.35 -10.97 -2.04
N ALA A 117 7.33 -10.24 -1.49
CA ALA A 117 7.57 -10.18 -0.06
C ALA A 117 6.42 -9.52 0.73
N VAL A 118 5.83 -8.44 0.20
CA VAL A 118 4.64 -7.82 0.81
C VAL A 118 3.45 -8.77 0.73
N GLY A 119 3.19 -9.39 -0.42
CA GLY A 119 2.13 -10.38 -0.56
C GLY A 119 2.30 -11.55 0.42
N ASP A 120 3.52 -11.99 0.65
CA ASP A 120 3.85 -13.03 1.63
C ASP A 120 3.62 -12.59 3.09
N ASN A 121 3.89 -11.32 3.43
CA ASN A 121 3.56 -10.79 4.76
C ASN A 121 2.07 -10.98 5.08
N PHE A 122 1.18 -10.69 4.12
CA PHE A 122 -0.26 -10.89 4.28
C PHE A 122 -0.67 -12.37 4.19
N ALA A 123 -0.08 -13.13 3.27
CA ALA A 123 -0.50 -14.51 2.99
C ALA A 123 -0.03 -15.52 4.04
N THR A 124 1.13 -15.31 4.65
CA THR A 124 1.79 -16.32 5.52
C THR A 124 2.39 -15.73 6.79
N GLY A 125 2.23 -14.44 7.05
CA GLY A 125 2.98 -13.77 8.11
C GLY A 125 4.46 -13.56 7.76
N GLY A 126 4.81 -13.63 6.47
CA GLY A 126 6.15 -13.35 5.95
C GLY A 126 7.13 -14.52 6.05
N GLU A 127 6.63 -15.74 6.27
CA GLU A 127 7.45 -16.94 6.49
C GLU A 127 8.22 -17.43 5.25
N LYS A 128 7.75 -17.09 4.04
CA LYS A 128 8.39 -17.59 2.81
C LYS A 128 9.49 -16.65 2.32
N THR A 129 9.18 -15.36 2.23
CA THR A 129 10.05 -14.33 1.63
C THR A 129 10.01 -13.01 2.38
N GLY A 130 8.89 -12.66 3.02
CA GLY A 130 8.68 -11.36 3.68
C GLY A 130 9.77 -11.01 4.68
N LYS A 131 10.02 -11.90 5.64
CA LYS A 131 11.03 -11.75 6.69
C LYS A 131 12.48 -11.81 6.19
N GLN A 132 12.69 -12.30 4.96
CA GLN A 132 14.02 -12.38 4.34
C GLN A 132 14.34 -11.09 3.57
N VAL A 133 13.36 -10.56 2.85
CA VAL A 133 13.49 -9.37 2.01
C VAL A 133 13.46 -8.09 2.85
N PHE A 134 12.64 -8.04 3.91
CA PHE A 134 12.48 -6.85 4.73
C PHE A 134 13.13 -6.99 6.11
N THR A 135 13.74 -5.90 6.57
CA THR A 135 14.02 -5.69 7.98
C THR A 135 12.72 -5.59 8.79
N SER A 136 12.79 -5.87 10.10
CA SER A 136 11.65 -5.69 10.99
C SER A 136 11.44 -4.20 11.32
N THR A 137 10.67 -3.52 10.49
CA THR A 137 10.19 -2.15 10.68
C THR A 137 8.77 -2.17 11.24
N GLU A 138 8.24 -1.02 11.68
CA GLU A 138 6.83 -0.94 12.07
C GLU A 138 5.89 -1.31 10.92
N ALA A 139 6.20 -0.89 9.69
CA ALA A 139 5.37 -1.20 8.53
C ALA A 139 5.31 -2.72 8.28
N SER A 140 6.45 -3.43 8.28
CA SER A 140 6.46 -4.88 8.06
C SER A 140 5.81 -5.64 9.21
N ARG A 141 6.04 -5.21 10.47
CA ARG A 141 5.33 -5.75 11.64
C ARG A 141 3.82 -5.58 11.53
N ARG A 142 3.34 -4.42 11.08
CA ARG A 142 1.90 -4.17 10.91
C ARG A 142 1.29 -5.06 9.83
N GLN A 143 1.98 -5.29 8.70
CA GLN A 143 1.50 -6.21 7.67
C GLN A 143 1.40 -7.66 8.19
N ILE A 144 2.43 -8.14 8.87
CA ILE A 144 2.44 -9.49 9.48
C ILE A 144 1.35 -9.61 10.55
N LYS A 145 1.17 -8.56 11.38
CA LYS A 145 0.12 -8.53 12.39
C LYS A 145 -1.28 -8.61 11.78
N VAL A 146 -1.52 -8.01 10.61
CA VAL A 146 -2.79 -8.16 9.89
C VAL A 146 -3.04 -9.63 9.55
N HIS A 147 -2.04 -10.35 9.05
CA HIS A 147 -2.14 -11.80 8.86
C HIS A 147 -2.48 -12.50 10.19
N ASP A 148 -1.59 -12.43 11.17
CA ASP A 148 -1.66 -13.18 12.42
C ASP A 148 -2.99 -12.98 13.16
N GLN A 149 -3.54 -11.76 13.14
CA GLN A 149 -4.79 -11.45 13.83
C GLN A 149 -6.02 -11.82 13.01
N THR A 150 -5.99 -11.62 11.70
CA THR A 150 -7.20 -11.74 10.87
C THR A 150 -7.49 -13.19 10.51
N ILE A 151 -6.47 -14.04 10.30
CA ILE A 151 -6.67 -15.46 9.96
C ILE A 151 -7.42 -16.25 11.05
N HIS A 152 -7.42 -15.76 12.29
CA HIS A 152 -8.06 -16.40 13.43
C HIS A 152 -9.39 -15.75 13.86
N LYS A 153 -9.86 -14.72 13.14
CA LYS A 153 -10.99 -13.89 13.59
C LYS A 153 -12.31 -14.65 13.77
N PHE A 154 -12.48 -15.78 13.08
CA PHE A 154 -13.68 -16.62 13.16
C PHE A 154 -13.53 -17.86 14.08
N GLY A 155 -12.38 -18.04 14.71
CA GLY A 155 -12.10 -19.24 15.50
C GLY A 155 -12.32 -20.52 14.70
N THR A 156 -13.14 -21.44 15.21
CA THR A 156 -13.43 -22.73 14.54
C THR A 156 -14.60 -22.65 13.54
N ARG A 157 -15.29 -21.50 13.42
CA ARG A 157 -16.53 -21.36 12.65
C ARG A 157 -16.33 -20.82 11.24
N GLY A 158 -15.10 -20.42 10.92
CA GLY A 158 -14.76 -19.84 9.63
C GLY A 158 -13.26 -19.76 9.43
N THR A 159 -12.88 -19.45 8.21
CA THR A 159 -11.50 -19.25 7.78
C THR A 159 -11.36 -17.87 7.16
N THR A 160 -10.14 -17.33 7.23
CA THR A 160 -9.72 -16.19 6.44
C THR A 160 -8.41 -16.53 5.77
N GLN A 161 -8.34 -16.31 4.46
CA GLN A 161 -7.12 -16.50 3.67
C GLN A 161 -6.80 -15.24 2.89
N PHE A 162 -5.55 -14.80 2.99
CA PHE A 162 -5.02 -13.75 2.11
C PHE A 162 -4.32 -14.38 0.91
N THR A 163 -4.50 -13.79 -0.27
CA THR A 163 -3.83 -14.24 -1.50
C THR A 163 -3.31 -13.02 -2.27
N PRO A 164 -2.02 -13.00 -2.66
CA PRO A 164 -1.50 -11.97 -3.55
C PRO A 164 -2.26 -11.99 -4.88
N ALA A 165 -2.52 -10.81 -5.44
CA ALA A 165 -3.12 -10.65 -6.76
C ALA A 165 -2.25 -9.73 -7.62
N ASP A 166 -2.51 -9.73 -8.93
CA ASP A 166 -1.84 -8.81 -9.83
C ASP A 166 -2.13 -7.35 -9.40
N PRO A 167 -1.09 -6.48 -9.33
CA PRO A 167 -1.28 -5.12 -8.90
C PRO A 167 -2.15 -4.36 -9.91
N GLU A 168 -3.24 -3.77 -9.42
CA GLU A 168 -4.13 -2.92 -10.24
C GLU A 168 -3.35 -1.76 -10.90
N PHE A 169 -2.33 -1.24 -10.20
CA PHE A 169 -1.47 -0.15 -10.68
C PHE A 169 0.00 -0.60 -10.75
N PRO A 170 0.45 -1.30 -11.80
CA PRO A 170 1.75 -1.97 -11.83
C PRO A 170 2.97 -1.02 -11.81
N GLN A 171 2.77 0.27 -12.04
CA GLN A 171 3.83 1.27 -12.00
C GLN A 171 4.49 1.36 -10.62
N ALA A 172 5.79 1.65 -10.62
CA ALA A 172 6.57 1.95 -9.42
C ALA A 172 7.48 3.14 -9.71
N TYR A 173 7.71 3.95 -8.69
CA TYR A 173 8.44 5.20 -8.79
C TYR A 173 9.63 5.13 -7.84
N ALA A 174 10.84 5.20 -8.40
CA ALA A 174 12.07 5.09 -7.62
C ALA A 174 12.94 6.34 -7.77
N LEU A 175 13.35 6.90 -6.63
CA LEU A 175 14.33 7.99 -6.55
C LEU A 175 15.63 7.47 -6.00
N LYS A 176 16.75 7.86 -6.61
CA LYS A 176 18.09 7.54 -6.10
C LYS A 176 18.32 8.15 -4.73
N THR A 177 18.86 7.36 -3.82
CA THR A 177 19.32 7.79 -2.49
C THR A 177 20.84 7.62 -2.38
N ASN A 178 21.42 8.05 -1.27
CA ASN A 178 22.84 7.83 -0.98
C ASN A 178 23.21 6.34 -0.80
N THR A 179 22.24 5.47 -0.53
CA THR A 179 22.46 4.03 -0.25
C THR A 179 21.80 3.09 -1.25
N GLY A 180 20.96 3.62 -2.14
CA GLY A 180 20.24 2.86 -3.17
C GLY A 180 19.07 3.64 -3.74
N ALA A 181 17.85 3.27 -3.38
CA ALA A 181 16.62 3.91 -3.83
C ALA A 181 15.57 4.07 -2.72
N LEU A 182 14.73 5.10 -2.86
CA LEU A 182 13.41 5.17 -2.24
C LEU A 182 12.41 4.75 -3.31
N VAL A 183 11.69 3.65 -3.08
CA VAL A 183 10.77 3.05 -4.04
C VAL A 183 9.34 3.15 -3.51
N VAL A 184 8.47 3.82 -4.25
CA VAL A 184 7.03 3.85 -4.01
C VAL A 184 6.36 2.94 -5.03
N PHE A 185 5.52 2.02 -4.57
CA PHE A 185 4.87 1.04 -5.42
C PHE A 185 3.49 0.66 -4.89
N SER A 186 2.74 -0.07 -5.69
CA SER A 186 1.48 -0.68 -5.26
C SER A 186 1.60 -2.19 -5.15
N HIS A 187 0.74 -2.77 -4.33
CA HIS A 187 0.38 -4.18 -4.41
C HIS A 187 -1.14 -4.35 -4.28
N THR A 188 -1.64 -5.49 -4.74
CA THR A 188 -3.02 -5.89 -4.58
C THR A 188 -3.05 -7.27 -3.92
N HIS A 189 -3.96 -7.47 -2.98
CA HIS A 189 -4.22 -8.78 -2.39
C HIS A 189 -5.71 -8.95 -2.15
N THR A 190 -6.16 -10.19 -2.10
CA THR A 190 -7.53 -10.55 -1.72
C THR A 190 -7.55 -11.13 -0.32
N GLN A 191 -8.63 -10.87 0.41
CA GLN A 191 -9.00 -11.61 1.61
C GLN A 191 -10.25 -12.43 1.29
N HIS A 192 -10.16 -13.75 1.43
CA HIS A 192 -11.29 -14.65 1.30
C HIS A 192 -11.71 -15.12 2.69
N ASP A 193 -12.95 -14.81 3.06
CA ASP A 193 -13.57 -15.23 4.30
C ASP A 193 -14.64 -16.26 4.00
N SER A 194 -14.63 -17.40 4.69
CA SER A 194 -15.61 -18.48 4.49
C SER A 194 -16.03 -19.10 5.81
N VAL A 195 -17.28 -19.55 5.91
CA VAL A 195 -17.72 -20.42 7.02
C VAL A 195 -17.21 -21.85 6.83
N THR A 196 -17.06 -22.59 7.94
CA THR A 196 -16.58 -23.99 7.93
C THR A 196 -17.69 -25.03 7.87
N ALA A 197 -18.97 -24.63 8.03
CA ALA A 197 -20.09 -25.57 8.05
C ALA A 197 -21.35 -25.00 7.36
N PRO A 198 -22.16 -25.84 6.72
CA PRO A 198 -23.45 -25.44 6.18
C PRO A 198 -24.37 -24.83 7.24
N GLY A 199 -25.16 -23.82 6.84
CA GLY A 199 -26.10 -23.12 7.72
C GLY A 199 -25.46 -22.03 8.61
N LEU A 200 -24.15 -21.85 8.55
CA LEU A 200 -23.48 -20.67 9.10
C LEU A 200 -23.44 -19.54 8.06
N GLU A 201 -23.47 -18.31 8.55
CA GLU A 201 -23.30 -17.11 7.73
C GLU A 201 -22.37 -16.13 8.43
N ILE A 202 -21.56 -15.44 7.63
CA ILE A 202 -20.81 -14.27 8.04
C ILE A 202 -21.75 -13.09 7.93
N VAL A 203 -21.85 -12.30 9.01
CA VAL A 203 -22.59 -11.03 9.01
C VAL A 203 -21.58 -9.92 8.70
N PRO A 204 -21.70 -9.24 7.54
CA PRO A 204 -20.87 -8.10 7.19
C PRO A 204 -20.85 -7.04 8.30
N ASP A 205 -19.68 -6.49 8.58
CA ASP A 205 -19.57 -5.41 9.54
C ASP A 205 -20.12 -4.08 8.98
N LYS A 206 -19.91 -2.96 9.69
CA LYS A 206 -20.38 -1.65 9.21
C LYS A 206 -19.69 -1.22 7.91
N GLN A 207 -18.39 -1.47 7.78
CA GLN A 207 -17.59 -1.07 6.62
C GLN A 207 -17.87 -1.96 5.40
N ASP A 208 -18.21 -3.23 5.65
CA ASP A 208 -18.57 -4.19 4.61
C ASP A 208 -19.93 -3.88 3.94
N ARG A 209 -20.86 -3.26 4.67
CA ARG A 209 -22.21 -2.94 4.16
C ARG A 209 -22.24 -1.95 3.01
N ALA A 210 -21.18 -1.17 2.81
CA ALA A 210 -21.07 -0.32 1.63
C ALA A 210 -20.83 -1.12 0.34
N TRP A 211 -20.52 -2.41 0.45
CA TRP A 211 -20.12 -3.28 -0.65
C TRP A 211 -20.98 -4.55 -0.78
N LEU A 212 -21.52 -5.05 0.33
CA LEU A 212 -22.22 -6.34 0.42
C LEU A 212 -23.70 -6.16 0.77
N ASP A 213 -24.57 -6.93 0.12
CA ASP A 213 -26.03 -6.82 0.23
C ASP A 213 -26.64 -7.55 1.46
N GLY A 214 -25.83 -8.22 2.28
CA GLY A 214 -26.31 -8.92 3.48
C GLY A 214 -25.43 -10.08 3.93
N PRO A 215 -25.89 -10.86 4.92
CA PRO A 215 -25.20 -12.06 5.39
C PRO A 215 -24.99 -13.08 4.27
N GLY A 216 -23.92 -13.87 4.38
CA GLY A 216 -23.60 -14.89 3.40
C GLY A 216 -22.55 -15.87 3.90
N PRO A 217 -22.43 -17.05 3.28
CA PRO A 217 -21.51 -18.10 3.73
C PRO A 217 -20.04 -17.78 3.43
N ALA A 218 -19.75 -16.93 2.45
CA ALA A 218 -18.40 -16.52 2.11
C ALA A 218 -18.35 -15.17 1.39
N PHE A 219 -17.24 -14.46 1.54
CA PHE A 219 -16.97 -13.18 0.90
C PHE A 219 -15.52 -13.09 0.41
N THR A 220 -15.32 -12.38 -0.69
CA THR A 220 -13.99 -12.00 -1.15
C THR A 220 -13.89 -10.49 -1.20
N TYR A 221 -12.88 -9.97 -0.50
CA TYR A 221 -12.52 -8.56 -0.49
C TYR A 221 -11.24 -8.38 -1.31
N THR A 222 -11.18 -7.31 -2.11
CA THR A 222 -9.96 -6.90 -2.82
C THR A 222 -9.43 -5.63 -2.21
N PHE A 223 -8.13 -5.62 -1.92
CA PHE A 223 -7.43 -4.46 -1.39
C PHE A 223 -6.35 -4.02 -2.37
N THR A 224 -6.34 -2.73 -2.69
CA THR A 224 -5.25 -2.09 -3.41
C THR A 224 -4.52 -1.18 -2.44
N CYS A 225 -3.20 -1.35 -2.37
CA CYS A 225 -2.37 -0.67 -1.39
C CYS A 225 -1.25 0.11 -2.08
N SER A 226 -0.75 1.14 -1.40
CA SER A 226 0.49 1.83 -1.74
C SER A 226 1.52 1.60 -0.64
N ASP A 227 2.72 1.25 -1.03
CA ASP A 227 3.85 0.92 -0.17
C ASP A 227 5.03 1.82 -0.50
N ILE A 228 5.90 2.02 0.48
CA ILE A 228 7.16 2.71 0.29
C ILE A 228 8.29 1.99 1.00
N ALA A 229 9.38 1.76 0.28
CA ALA A 229 10.54 1.05 0.79
C ALA A 229 11.85 1.81 0.52
N SER A 230 12.76 1.73 1.48
CA SER A 230 14.19 2.01 1.26
C SER A 230 14.85 0.73 0.79
N VAL A 231 15.42 0.77 -0.42
CA VAL A 231 16.02 -0.38 -1.10
C VAL A 231 17.51 -0.13 -1.31
N PRO A 232 18.40 -0.81 -0.58
CA PRO A 232 19.84 -0.65 -0.77
C PRO A 232 20.31 -1.10 -2.17
N SER A 233 21.42 -0.55 -2.66
CA SER A 233 22.14 -1.12 -3.81
C SER A 233 23.08 -2.26 -3.42
N ALA A 234 23.50 -2.32 -2.15
CA ALA A 234 24.26 -3.43 -1.60
C ALA A 234 23.34 -4.61 -1.27
N PRO A 235 23.80 -5.89 -1.28
CA PRO A 235 22.98 -7.06 -0.99
C PRO A 235 22.61 -7.13 0.50
N LYS A 236 21.67 -6.27 0.91
CA LYS A 236 21.14 -6.12 2.26
C LYS A 236 19.60 -6.08 2.18
N PRO A 237 18.90 -6.53 3.24
CA PRO A 237 17.45 -6.42 3.31
C PRO A 237 16.98 -4.99 3.09
N SER A 238 15.83 -4.86 2.42
CA SER A 238 15.13 -3.58 2.26
C SER A 238 14.39 -3.21 3.55
N SER A 239 13.97 -1.96 3.69
CA SER A 239 13.16 -1.50 4.82
C SER A 239 11.84 -0.95 4.30
N LEU A 240 10.72 -1.57 4.69
CA LEU A 240 9.40 -1.02 4.42
C LEU A 240 9.17 0.15 5.39
N LEU A 241 8.93 1.35 4.87
CA LEU A 241 8.85 2.58 5.68
C LEU A 241 7.40 2.98 5.99
N GLY A 242 6.45 2.44 5.23
CA GLY A 242 5.04 2.68 5.39
C GLY A 242 4.23 1.99 4.31
N TYR A 243 2.94 1.82 4.58
CA TYR A 243 1.97 1.39 3.58
C TYR A 243 0.57 1.91 3.95
N GLY A 244 -0.32 1.97 2.97
CA GLY A 244 -1.74 2.23 3.17
C GLY A 244 -2.56 1.40 2.20
N CYS A 245 -3.58 0.71 2.71
CA CYS A 245 -4.48 -0.12 1.93
C CYS A 245 -5.87 0.49 1.86
N ARG A 246 -6.54 0.28 0.72
CA ARG A 246 -7.95 0.59 0.53
C ARG A 246 -8.65 -0.64 0.01
N ARG A 247 -9.84 -0.91 0.55
CA ARG A 247 -10.74 -1.87 -0.07
C ARG A 247 -11.26 -1.26 -1.37
N THR A 248 -11.05 -1.96 -2.48
CA THR A 248 -11.48 -1.52 -3.81
C THR A 248 -12.63 -2.35 -4.36
N ASP A 249 -12.85 -3.53 -3.79
CA ASP A 249 -13.98 -4.40 -4.11
C ASP A 249 -14.35 -5.29 -2.93
N ALA A 250 -15.63 -5.68 -2.86
CA ALA A 250 -16.06 -6.82 -2.05
C ALA A 250 -17.28 -7.48 -2.70
N LYS A 251 -17.34 -8.81 -2.65
CA LYS A 251 -18.43 -9.58 -3.25
C LYS A 251 -18.70 -10.88 -2.50
N ALA A 252 -19.93 -11.36 -2.63
CA ALA A 252 -20.29 -12.72 -2.23
C ALA A 252 -19.42 -13.75 -2.96
N ALA A 253 -19.07 -14.81 -2.25
CA ALA A 253 -18.29 -15.93 -2.77
C ALA A 253 -18.97 -17.26 -2.43
N VAL A 254 -18.44 -18.34 -2.99
CA VAL A 254 -18.87 -19.70 -2.65
C VAL A 254 -17.98 -20.20 -1.51
N PRO A 255 -18.55 -20.78 -0.43
CA PRO A 255 -17.76 -21.35 0.64
C PRO A 255 -16.99 -22.58 0.16
N ASP A 256 -15.76 -22.73 0.62
CA ASP A 256 -14.98 -23.95 0.42
C ASP A 256 -15.07 -24.83 1.66
N PHE A 257 -15.87 -25.91 1.57
CA PHE A 257 -16.04 -26.88 2.65
C PHE A 257 -15.01 -28.02 2.61
N HIS A 258 -14.03 -27.96 1.69
CA HIS A 258 -13.06 -29.04 1.47
C HIS A 258 -11.65 -28.77 2.03
N LEU A 259 -11.48 -27.72 2.83
CA LEU A 259 -10.21 -27.35 3.49
C LEU A 259 -10.09 -27.91 4.91
#